data_AF-A0A2T0LX05-F1
#
_entry.id   AF-A0A2T0LX05-F1
#
_cell.length_a   1.000
_cell.length_b   1.000
_cell.length_c   1.000
_cell.angle_alpha   90.00
_cell.angle_beta   90.00
_cell.angle_gamma   90.00
#
_symmetry.space_group_name_H-M   'P 1'
#
loop_
_entity.id
_entity.type
_entity.pdbx_description
1 polymer ?
#
loop_
_entity_poly.entity_id
_entity_poly.type
_entity_poly.pdbx_seq_one_letter_code
_entity_poly.pdbx_strand_id
1 'polypeptide(L)'
;MSTLAAVSIWGSRVAVELANRALDESAGRSAEPGSVANVLRYLREARLCGEQADELRFDDVAAFGRWLDGQPEHQARIGLVEVFSGTVGDLAGVRGGDIVIVDPPPGGGSPVIGVAGYDGRLYNRGVVDVTVRQATVRVYRYLNRAETGQSASGSVRRR
;
A
#
# COMPACT_ATOMS: atom_id res chain seq x y z
N MET A 1 -28.96 -16.88 8.00
CA MET A 1 -28.55 -17.01 6.58
C MET A 1 -27.18 -16.36 6.46
N SER A 2 -26.13 -17.16 6.31
CA SER A 2 -24.74 -16.68 6.28
C SER A 2 -24.37 -16.33 4.85
N THR A 3 -24.21 -15.05 4.55
CA THR A 3 -23.63 -14.59 3.30
C THR A 3 -22.12 -14.81 3.40
N LEU A 4 -21.61 -15.89 2.81
CA LEU A 4 -20.19 -16.04 2.56
C LEU A 4 -19.82 -15.00 1.50
N ALA A 5 -19.32 -13.85 1.93
CA ALA A 5 -18.69 -12.89 1.04
C ALA A 5 -17.56 -13.63 0.33
N ALA A 6 -17.67 -13.73 -1.00
CA ALA A 6 -16.62 -14.26 -1.84
C ALA A 6 -15.37 -13.41 -1.60
N VAL A 7 -14.42 -13.95 -0.84
CA VAL A 7 -13.06 -13.42 -0.73
C VAL A 7 -12.49 -13.61 -2.13
N SER A 8 -12.47 -12.53 -2.91
CA SER A 8 -11.76 -12.50 -4.18
C SER A 8 -10.34 -12.98 -3.89
N ILE A 9 -9.86 -13.94 -4.70
CA ILE A 9 -8.47 -14.44 -4.74
C ILE A 9 -7.43 -13.30 -4.80
N TRP A 10 -7.90 -12.08 -5.09
CA TRP A 10 -7.15 -10.88 -5.40
C TRP A 10 -7.43 -9.68 -4.48
N GLY A 11 -8.41 -9.80 -3.58
CA GLY A 11 -8.83 -8.76 -2.65
C GLY A 11 -8.87 -9.34 -1.25
N SER A 12 -7.78 -9.21 -0.51
CA SER A 12 -7.73 -9.65 0.88
C SER A 12 -8.67 -8.76 1.71
N ARG A 13 -9.28 -9.32 2.77
CA ARG A 13 -10.01 -8.54 3.78
C ARG A 13 -9.19 -7.34 4.27
N VAL A 14 -7.89 -7.54 4.33
CA VAL A 14 -6.91 -6.52 4.67
C VAL A 14 -6.90 -5.34 3.71
N ALA A 15 -6.83 -5.58 2.40
CA ALA A 15 -6.87 -4.51 1.40
C ALA A 15 -8.17 -3.70 1.51
N VAL A 16 -9.26 -4.38 1.89
CA VAL A 16 -10.55 -3.73 2.16
C VAL A 16 -10.53 -2.82 3.37
N GLU A 17 -10.01 -3.31 4.49
CA GLU A 17 -9.89 -2.53 5.72
C GLU A 17 -8.99 -1.30 5.52
N LEU A 18 -7.91 -1.45 4.75
CA LEU A 18 -6.99 -0.36 4.44
C LEU A 18 -7.64 0.72 3.56
N ALA A 19 -8.33 0.32 2.48
CA ALA A 19 -9.04 1.25 1.60
C ALA A 19 -10.15 2.01 2.34
N ASN A 20 -11.01 1.30 3.08
CA ASN A 20 -12.12 1.91 3.82
C ASN A 20 -11.62 2.91 4.85
N ARG A 21 -10.53 2.60 5.57
CA ARG A 21 -10.04 3.54 6.57
C ARG A 21 -9.43 4.80 5.96
N ALA A 22 -8.70 4.66 4.85
CA ALA A 22 -8.19 5.82 4.13
C ALA A 22 -9.33 6.70 3.62
N LEU A 23 -10.43 6.10 3.12
CA LEU A 23 -11.65 6.79 2.71
C LEU A 23 -12.33 7.52 3.90
N ASP A 24 -12.63 6.79 4.98
CA ASP A 24 -13.33 7.31 6.15
C ASP A 24 -12.58 8.48 6.78
N GLU A 25 -11.27 8.37 6.91
CA GLU A 25 -10.49 9.46 7.49
C GLU A 25 -10.34 10.66 6.55
N SER A 26 -10.39 10.42 5.25
CA SER A 26 -10.31 11.50 4.24
C SER A 26 -11.61 12.28 4.08
N ALA A 27 -12.74 11.78 4.61
CA ALA A 27 -14.04 12.42 4.47
C ALA A 27 -14.04 13.83 5.08
N GLY A 28 -14.29 14.84 4.24
CA GLY A 28 -14.38 16.25 4.64
C GLY A 28 -13.04 16.90 5.03
N ARG A 29 -11.90 16.26 4.75
CA ARG A 29 -10.57 16.76 5.08
C ARG A 29 -9.78 17.23 3.86
N SER A 30 -8.82 18.11 4.10
CA SER A 30 -7.81 18.52 3.10
C SER A 30 -6.67 17.51 3.07
N ALA A 31 -6.29 17.08 1.87
CA ALA A 31 -5.26 16.07 1.69
C ALA A 31 -3.90 16.48 2.26
N GLU A 32 -3.17 15.49 2.78
CA GLU A 32 -1.79 15.58 3.22
C GLU A 32 -0.91 14.68 2.32
N PRO A 33 -0.72 15.05 1.04
CA PRO A 33 -0.20 14.14 0.00
C PRO A 33 1.24 13.65 0.22
N GLY A 34 2.04 14.37 1.03
CA GLY A 34 3.41 13.98 1.38
C GLY A 34 3.53 13.17 2.68
N SER A 35 2.43 12.89 3.38
CA SER A 35 2.48 12.34 4.74
C SER A 35 2.63 10.82 4.74
N VAL A 36 3.88 10.35 4.84
CA VAL A 36 4.20 8.92 5.06
C VAL A 36 3.65 8.44 6.41
N ALA A 37 3.66 9.32 7.43
CA ALA A 37 3.18 8.99 8.77
C ALA A 37 1.71 8.55 8.78
N ASN A 38 0.85 9.15 7.94
CA ASN A 38 -0.54 8.75 7.78
C ASN A 38 -0.65 7.34 7.19
N VAL A 39 0.10 7.04 6.13
CA VAL A 39 0.09 5.71 5.50
C VAL A 39 0.58 4.63 6.46
N LEU A 40 1.67 4.88 7.19
CA LEU A 40 2.15 3.97 8.23
C LEU A 40 1.11 3.78 9.34
N ARG A 41 0.40 4.85 9.73
CA ARG A 41 -0.70 4.74 10.69
C ARG A 41 -1.87 3.92 10.14
N TYR A 42 -2.21 4.06 8.86
CA TYR A 42 -3.18 3.18 8.22
C TYR A 42 -2.74 1.72 8.26
N LEU A 43 -1.48 1.40 7.97
CA LEU A 43 -1.03 0.02 8.08
C LEU A 43 -1.07 -0.51 9.53
N ARG A 44 -0.68 0.30 10.52
CA ARG A 44 -0.70 -0.09 11.95
C ARG A 44 -2.09 -0.36 12.49
N GLU A 45 -3.00 0.56 12.29
CA GLU A 45 -4.37 0.44 12.81
C GLU A 45 -5.14 -0.70 12.11
N ALA A 46 -4.72 -1.10 10.89
CA ALA A 46 -5.24 -2.28 10.19
C ALA A 46 -4.50 -3.57 10.63
N ARG A 47 -3.53 -3.45 11.55
CA ARG A 47 -2.71 -4.52 12.11
C ARG A 47 -1.89 -5.26 11.05
N LEU A 48 -1.38 -4.52 10.07
CA LEU A 48 -0.69 -5.05 8.89
C LEU A 48 0.82 -4.95 8.97
N CYS A 49 1.29 -4.05 9.82
CA CYS A 49 2.70 -3.92 10.13
C CYS A 49 3.15 -4.97 11.15
N GLY A 50 4.40 -5.43 11.04
CA GLY A 50 5.07 -6.09 12.17
C GLY A 50 5.32 -5.11 13.31
N GLU A 51 5.57 -5.64 14.52
CA GLU A 51 5.82 -4.84 15.75
C GLU A 51 6.91 -3.77 15.55
N GLN A 52 7.87 -4.02 14.67
CA GLN A 52 8.98 -3.12 14.39
C GLN A 52 8.62 -1.91 13.49
N ALA A 53 7.38 -1.78 13.00
CA ALA A 53 7.00 -0.63 12.17
C ALA A 53 6.73 0.64 12.98
N ASP A 54 6.54 0.53 14.30
CA ASP A 54 6.30 1.68 15.19
C ASP A 54 7.50 2.63 15.24
N GLU A 55 8.70 2.06 15.06
CA GLU A 55 9.98 2.75 15.05
C GLU A 55 10.28 3.46 13.73
N LEU A 56 9.55 3.14 12.65
CA LEU A 56 9.82 3.71 11.34
C LEU A 56 9.39 5.17 11.28
N ARG A 57 10.34 6.02 10.89
CA ARG A 57 10.15 7.45 10.66
C ARG A 57 10.89 7.82 9.38
N PHE A 58 10.21 8.61 8.54
CA PHE A 58 10.73 9.08 7.27
C PHE A 58 10.40 10.55 7.15
N ASP A 59 11.38 11.33 6.71
CA ASP A 59 11.25 12.78 6.57
C ASP A 59 10.36 13.15 5.38
N ASP A 60 10.39 12.34 4.32
CA ASP A 60 9.61 12.55 3.11
C ASP A 60 9.26 11.23 2.37
N VAL A 61 8.39 11.36 1.36
CA VAL A 61 7.95 10.25 0.51
C VAL A 61 9.10 9.62 -0.28
N ALA A 62 10.07 10.41 -0.71
CA ALA A 62 11.19 9.91 -1.50
C ALA A 62 12.13 9.02 -0.66
N ALA A 63 12.37 9.40 0.59
CA ALA A 63 13.13 8.61 1.56
C ALA A 63 12.42 7.29 1.88
N PHE A 64 11.10 7.33 2.06
CA PHE A 64 10.31 6.12 2.24
C PHE A 64 10.36 5.19 1.02
N GLY A 65 10.15 5.73 -0.18
CA GLY A 65 10.24 4.97 -1.43
C GLY A 65 11.63 4.34 -1.63
N ARG A 66 12.71 5.12 -1.46
CA ARG A 66 14.08 4.58 -1.51
C ARG A 66 14.34 3.48 -0.49
N TRP A 67 13.76 3.61 0.70
CA TRP A 67 13.86 2.56 1.71
C TRP A 67 13.15 1.28 1.26
N LEU A 68 11.92 1.37 0.73
CA LEU A 68 11.19 0.23 0.17
C LEU A 68 11.93 -0.46 -0.99
N ASP A 69 12.55 0.34 -1.86
CA ASP A 69 13.25 -0.17 -3.04
C ASP A 69 14.61 -0.78 -2.70
N GLY A 70 15.18 -0.40 -1.55
CA GLY A 70 16.53 -0.81 -1.16
C GLY A 70 16.67 -2.30 -0.86
N GLN A 71 15.68 -2.92 -0.20
CA GLN A 71 15.69 -4.34 0.19
C GLN A 71 14.28 -4.92 0.28
N PRO A 72 14.02 -6.14 -0.24
CA PRO A 72 12.72 -6.82 -0.08
C PRO A 72 12.28 -6.99 1.38
N GLU A 73 13.23 -7.14 2.30
CA GLU A 73 13.01 -7.25 3.74
C GLU A 73 12.34 -6.00 4.33
N HIS A 74 12.60 -4.82 3.76
CA HIS A 74 11.94 -3.58 4.16
C HIS A 74 10.45 -3.62 3.84
N GLN A 75 10.08 -4.11 2.66
CA GLN A 75 8.69 -4.29 2.26
C GLN A 75 8.02 -5.34 3.17
N ALA A 76 8.69 -6.47 3.40
CA ALA A 76 8.20 -7.53 4.28
C ALA A 76 8.00 -7.07 5.74
N ARG A 77 8.87 -6.18 6.26
CA ARG A 77 8.76 -5.62 7.62
C ARG A 77 7.44 -4.88 7.85
N ILE A 78 6.86 -4.29 6.81
CA ILE A 78 5.55 -3.61 6.86
C ILE A 78 4.44 -4.36 6.12
N GLY A 79 4.67 -5.65 5.79
CA GLY A 79 3.67 -6.52 5.18
C GLY A 79 3.32 -6.17 3.73
N LEU A 80 4.19 -5.45 3.02
CA LEU A 80 3.98 -5.05 1.64
C LEU A 80 4.85 -5.84 0.68
N VAL A 81 4.44 -5.85 -0.59
CA VAL A 81 5.24 -6.28 -1.73
C VAL A 81 5.01 -5.33 -2.89
N GLU A 82 6.06 -4.95 -3.60
CA GLU A 82 5.94 -4.21 -4.85
C GLU A 82 5.29 -5.11 -5.92
N VAL A 83 4.21 -4.60 -6.52
CA VAL A 83 3.51 -5.29 -7.61
C VAL A 83 3.70 -4.58 -8.95
N PHE A 84 4.13 -3.33 -8.93
CA PHE A 84 4.44 -2.54 -10.11
C PHE A 84 5.37 -1.37 -9.77
N SER A 85 6.33 -1.12 -10.66
CA SER A 85 7.15 0.10 -10.67
C SER A 85 7.43 0.49 -12.11
N GLY A 86 7.11 1.73 -12.49
CA GLY A 86 7.35 2.22 -13.85
C GLY A 86 6.72 3.57 -14.16
N THR A 87 7.10 4.14 -15.29
CA THR A 87 6.54 5.41 -15.77
C THR A 87 5.18 5.19 -16.41
N VAL A 88 4.15 5.88 -15.90
CA VAL A 88 2.77 5.77 -16.39
C VAL A 88 2.13 7.14 -16.58
N GLY A 89 1.11 7.17 -17.44
CA GLY A 89 0.23 8.34 -17.64
C GLY A 89 -1.04 8.30 -16.81
N ASP A 90 -1.39 7.15 -16.22
CA ASP A 90 -2.53 6.97 -15.34
C ASP A 90 -2.24 5.91 -14.27
N LEU A 91 -3.17 5.71 -13.34
CA LEU A 91 -3.07 4.71 -12.28
C LEU A 91 -3.82 3.40 -12.64
N ALA A 92 -3.87 3.03 -13.93
CA ALA A 92 -4.56 1.81 -14.35
C ALA A 92 -3.94 0.56 -13.68
N GLY A 93 -4.79 -0.34 -13.20
CA GLY A 93 -4.37 -1.57 -12.53
C GLY A 93 -4.12 -1.46 -11.03
N VAL A 94 -4.14 -0.25 -10.47
CA VAL A 94 -4.19 -0.01 -9.02
C VAL A 94 -5.53 -0.52 -8.47
N ARG A 95 -5.48 -1.19 -7.32
CA ARG A 95 -6.64 -1.76 -6.63
C ARG A 95 -6.86 -1.08 -5.30
N GLY A 96 -8.11 -1.09 -4.83
CA GLY A 96 -8.45 -0.60 -3.49
C GLY A 96 -7.57 -1.25 -2.42
N GLY A 97 -6.91 -0.42 -1.61
CA GLY A 97 -5.97 -0.83 -0.57
C GLY A 97 -4.52 -0.89 -1.01
N ASP A 98 -4.21 -0.70 -2.29
CA ASP A 98 -2.82 -0.55 -2.72
C ASP A 98 -2.24 0.77 -2.17
N ILE A 99 -0.97 0.73 -1.75
CA ILE A 99 -0.20 1.92 -1.43
C ILE A 99 0.51 2.36 -2.70
N VAL A 100 0.30 3.61 -3.08
CA VAL A 100 0.82 4.17 -4.32
C VAL A 100 1.72 5.34 -3.97
N ILE A 101 2.97 5.27 -4.43
CA ILE A 101 3.88 6.41 -4.47
C ILE A 101 3.93 6.91 -5.91
N VAL A 102 3.76 8.21 -6.09
CA VAL A 102 3.85 8.87 -7.39
C VAL A 102 4.98 9.89 -7.33
N ASP A 103 6.04 9.63 -8.08
CA ASP A 103 7.17 10.54 -8.26
C ASP A 103 6.95 11.34 -9.56
N PRO A 104 6.67 12.65 -9.46
CA PRO A 104 6.51 13.47 -10.63
C PRO A 104 7.83 13.56 -11.42
N PRO A 105 7.76 13.91 -12.72
CA PRO A 105 8.96 14.14 -13.51
C PRO A 105 9.72 15.37 -12.96
N PRO A 106 11.00 15.56 -13.33
CA PRO A 106 11.76 16.73 -12.91
C PRO A 106 11.00 18.05 -13.16
N GLY A 107 10.82 18.85 -12.11
CA GLY A 107 10.04 20.10 -12.15
C GLY A 107 8.52 19.94 -11.97
N GLY A 108 8.00 18.72 -11.86
CA GLY A 108 6.58 18.40 -11.70
C GLY A 108 6.04 18.44 -10.25
N GLY A 109 6.84 18.91 -9.30
CA GLY A 109 6.45 19.03 -7.88
C GLY A 109 7.10 18.00 -6.97
N SER A 110 6.55 17.84 -5.77
CA SER A 110 7.02 16.87 -4.77
C SER A 110 6.34 15.51 -4.96
N PRO A 111 7.04 14.39 -4.67
CA PRO A 111 6.41 13.07 -4.64
C PRO A 111 5.24 13.00 -3.67
N VAL A 112 4.22 12.24 -4.05
CA VAL A 112 3.01 12.04 -3.24
C VAL A 112 2.81 10.57 -2.93
N ILE A 113 2.12 10.29 -1.83
CA ILE A 113 1.77 8.95 -1.39
C ILE A 113 0.31 8.90 -0.94
N GLY A 114 -0.37 7.81 -1.27
CA GLY A 114 -1.72 7.55 -0.77
C GLY A 114 -2.09 6.08 -0.81
N VAL A 115 -3.21 5.78 -0.17
CA VAL A 115 -3.90 4.50 -0.29
C VAL A 115 -4.96 4.63 -1.37
N ALA A 116 -5.00 3.70 -2.31
CA ALA A 116 -6.02 3.67 -3.33
C ALA A 116 -7.38 3.30 -2.75
N GLY A 117 -8.40 4.10 -3.07
CA GLY A 117 -9.79 3.75 -2.84
C GLY A 117 -10.35 2.87 -3.97
N TYR A 118 -11.62 2.50 -3.85
CA TYR A 118 -12.32 1.72 -4.87
C TYR A 118 -12.81 2.54 -6.06
N ASP A 119 -12.82 3.86 -5.90
CA ASP A 119 -13.24 4.82 -6.91
C ASP A 119 -12.08 5.28 -7.82
N GLY A 120 -10.92 4.62 -7.73
CA GLY A 120 -9.74 4.92 -8.51
C GLY A 120 -8.97 6.17 -8.04
N ARG A 121 -9.31 6.72 -6.88
CA ARG A 121 -8.62 7.86 -6.28
C ARG A 121 -7.61 7.44 -5.22
N LEU A 122 -6.64 8.30 -4.97
CA LEU A 122 -5.71 8.14 -3.85
C LEU A 122 -6.15 8.97 -2.65
N TYR A 123 -5.95 8.40 -1.47
CA TYR A 123 -6.37 8.97 -0.20
C TYR A 123 -5.20 9.07 0.77
N ASN A 124 -5.02 10.26 1.33
CA ASN A 124 -4.11 10.52 2.42
C ASN A 124 -4.64 11.70 3.25
N ARG A 125 -5.58 11.44 4.17
CA ARG A 125 -6.33 12.45 4.94
C ARG A 125 -7.07 13.47 4.07
N GLY A 126 -7.52 13.02 2.92
CA GLY A 126 -8.17 13.80 1.88
C GLY A 126 -7.88 13.14 0.53
N VAL A 127 -8.60 13.56 -0.50
CA VAL A 127 -8.32 13.09 -1.87
C VAL A 127 -7.01 13.71 -2.35
N VAL A 128 -6.02 12.87 -2.64
CA VAL A 128 -4.76 13.30 -3.24
C VAL A 128 -5.01 13.54 -4.72
N ASP A 129 -4.83 14.78 -5.16
CA ASP A 129 -4.87 15.12 -6.58
C ASP A 129 -3.61 14.60 -7.26
N VAL A 130 -3.78 13.60 -8.12
CA VAL A 130 -2.70 13.04 -8.94
C VAL A 130 -3.00 13.36 -10.40
N THR A 131 -2.56 14.54 -10.84
CA THR A 131 -2.53 14.84 -12.26
C THR A 131 -1.29 14.20 -12.89
N VAL A 132 -1.40 12.94 -13.29
CA VAL A 132 -0.34 12.20 -13.99
C VAL A 132 -0.39 12.52 -15.48
N ARG A 133 0.71 13.08 -16.02
CA ARG A 133 0.95 13.08 -17.47
C ARG A 133 2.10 12.16 -17.85
N GLN A 134 3.15 12.12 -17.02
CA GLN A 134 4.21 11.11 -17.02
C GLN A 134 4.87 11.12 -15.63
N ALA A 135 4.54 10.17 -14.75
CA ALA A 135 5.18 10.05 -13.44
C ALA A 135 5.71 8.62 -13.26
N THR A 136 6.78 8.47 -12.48
CA THR A 136 7.17 7.14 -12.01
C THR A 136 6.20 6.77 -10.89
N VAL A 137 5.52 5.64 -11.04
CA VAL A 137 4.56 5.14 -10.06
C VAL A 137 5.07 3.83 -9.51
N ARG A 138 5.06 3.73 -8.18
CA ARG A 138 5.36 2.51 -7.42
C ARG A 138 4.09 2.08 -6.69
N VAL A 139 3.68 0.84 -6.91
CA VAL A 139 2.46 0.26 -6.33
C VAL A 139 2.88 -0.90 -5.43
N TYR A 140 2.53 -0.78 -4.16
CA TYR A 140 2.76 -1.80 -3.15
C TYR A 140 1.44 -2.37 -2.68
N ARG A 141 1.37 -3.69 -2.59
CA ARG A 141 0.19 -4.42 -2.14
C ARG A 141 0.50 -5.17 -0.86
N TYR A 142 -0.48 -5.25 0.02
CA TYR A 142 -0.35 -6.09 1.22
C TYR A 142 -0.23 -7.57 0.85
N LEU A 143 0.74 -8.25 1.44
CA LEU A 143 0.92 -9.70 1.33
C LEU A 143 0.27 -10.40 2.53
N ASN A 144 -0.71 -11.27 2.29
CA ASN A 144 -1.28 -12.08 3.36
C ASN A 144 -0.26 -13.14 3.83
N ARG A 145 0.27 -12.98 5.04
CA ARG A 145 1.25 -13.90 5.62
C ARG A 145 0.72 -15.33 5.83
N ALA A 146 -0.60 -15.54 5.73
CA ALA A 146 -1.22 -16.87 5.82
C ALA A 146 -0.99 -17.76 4.58
N GLU A 147 -0.56 -17.21 3.43
CA GLU A 147 -0.41 -17.99 2.19
C GLU A 147 1.02 -18.51 1.95
N THR A 148 1.99 -18.10 2.77
CA THR A 148 3.41 -18.49 2.64
C THR A 148 3.85 -19.61 3.59
N GLY A 149 2.94 -20.11 4.45
CA GLY A 149 3.26 -21.09 5.50
C GLY A 149 2.88 -22.55 5.24
N GLN A 150 2.34 -22.91 4.06
CA GLN A 150 1.84 -24.27 3.80
C GLN A 150 2.46 -24.91 2.56
N SER A 151 3.79 -25.00 2.52
CA SER A 151 4.53 -25.95 1.67
C SER A 151 5.91 -26.27 2.25
N ALA A 152 5.97 -26.74 3.49
CA ALA A 152 7.18 -27.39 4.02
C ALA A 152 6.85 -28.34 5.18
N SER A 153 5.90 -29.26 4.98
CA SER A 153 5.79 -30.44 5.83
C SER A 153 5.22 -31.62 5.06
N GLY A 154 5.93 -32.01 4.00
CA GLY A 154 5.77 -33.31 3.37
C GLY A 154 6.54 -34.33 4.19
N SER A 155 5.81 -35.11 5.00
CA SER A 155 6.33 -36.19 5.82
C SER A 155 7.15 -37.20 4.99
N VAL A 156 8.43 -37.33 5.28
CA VAL A 156 9.21 -38.51 4.88
C VAL A 156 8.88 -39.63 5.86
N ARG A 157 7.87 -40.44 5.55
CA ARG A 157 7.74 -41.79 6.12
C ARG A 157 8.80 -42.66 5.45
N ARG A 158 9.91 -42.92 6.13
CA ARG A 158 10.74 -44.10 5.81
C ARG A 158 10.08 -45.32 6.46
N ARG A 159 9.76 -46.29 5.62
CA ARG A 159 9.55 -47.68 6.03
C ARG A 159 10.91 -48.32 6.32
#